data_AF-A0A357ANE4-F1
#
_entry.id   AF-A0A357ANE4-F1
#
_cell.length_a   1.000
_cell.length_b   1.000
_cell.length_c   1.000
_cell.angle_alpha   90.00
_cell.angle_beta   90.00
_cell.angle_gamma   90.00
#
_symmetry.space_group_name_H-M   'P 1'
#
loop_
_entity.id
_entity.type
_entity.pdbx_description
1 polymer ?
#
loop_
_entity_poly.entity_id
_entity_poly.type
_entity_poly.pdbx_seq_one_letter_code
_entity_poly.pdbx_strand_id
1 'polypeptide(L)'
;MNKEFFFRPASWLPSRDVEMLERVRNIKREEMEYTNENGFSVKVVIDPTLILVQDIFHRFYLSDVMDKHLTAIFPNQWPGAYSAVAEMINKYNVNCRNVDAFAMDEWADEDGNVAPLTYGAGLG
;
A
#
# COMPACT_ATOMS: atom_id res chain seq x y z
N MET A 1 -3.32 40.86 12.37
CA MET A 1 -3.84 39.54 11.92
C MET A 1 -5.06 39.79 11.07
N ASN A 2 -4.99 39.49 9.76
CA ASN A 2 -6.14 39.65 8.87
C ASN A 2 -7.26 38.70 9.30
N LYS A 3 -8.49 39.21 9.43
CA LYS A 3 -9.68 38.39 9.74
C LYS A 3 -10.03 37.58 8.49
N GLU A 4 -9.61 36.33 8.44
CA GLU A 4 -10.00 35.38 7.38
C GLU A 4 -11.50 35.06 7.41
N PHE A 5 -12.03 34.59 6.27
CA PHE A 5 -13.43 34.19 6.11
C PHE A 5 -13.72 32.93 6.91
N PHE A 6 -14.45 33.07 8.03
CA PHE A 6 -14.83 31.96 8.89
C PHE A 6 -16.15 31.35 8.40
N PHE A 7 -16.16 30.05 8.11
CA PHE A 7 -17.36 29.32 7.68
C PHE A 7 -17.54 28.04 8.50
N ARG A 8 -18.79 27.62 8.64
CA ARG A 8 -19.11 26.35 9.32
C ARG A 8 -18.92 25.18 8.36
N PRO A 9 -18.33 24.06 8.78
CA PRO A 9 -18.27 22.85 7.97
C PRO A 9 -19.68 22.38 7.57
N ALA A 10 -19.82 21.79 6.38
CA ALA A 10 -21.10 21.31 5.87
C ALA A 10 -21.73 20.26 6.81
N SER A 11 -23.06 20.24 6.89
CA SER A 11 -23.80 19.40 7.85
C SER A 11 -23.64 17.90 7.64
N TRP A 12 -23.33 17.47 6.41
CA TRP A 12 -23.14 16.07 6.04
C TRP A 12 -21.72 15.53 6.30
N LEU A 13 -20.78 16.38 6.75
CA LEU A 13 -19.43 15.91 7.06
C LEU A 13 -19.44 15.06 8.35
N PRO A 14 -18.65 13.97 8.38
CA PRO A 14 -18.60 13.06 9.53
C PRO A 14 -18.03 13.73 10.79
N SER A 15 -17.22 14.78 10.64
CA SER A 15 -16.77 15.65 11.71
C SER A 15 -16.93 17.12 11.31
N ARG A 16 -17.29 17.97 12.28
CA ARG A 16 -17.51 19.41 12.12
C ARG A 16 -16.74 20.22 13.19
N ASP A 17 -15.79 19.59 13.84
CA ASP A 17 -14.91 20.21 14.84
C ASP A 17 -13.91 21.14 14.16
N VAL A 18 -14.17 22.44 14.25
CA VAL A 18 -13.36 23.47 13.59
C VAL A 18 -11.97 23.58 14.23
N GLU A 19 -11.84 23.35 15.53
CA GLU A 19 -10.55 23.42 16.21
C GLU A 19 -9.62 22.29 15.77
N MET A 20 -10.15 21.08 15.66
CA MET A 20 -9.42 19.93 15.11
C MET A 20 -9.01 20.17 13.65
N LEU A 21 -9.90 20.69 12.81
CA LEU A 21 -9.61 20.96 11.41
C LEU A 21 -8.50 22.01 11.25
N GLU A 22 -8.58 23.11 12.02
CA GLU A 22 -7.52 24.12 12.06
C GLU A 22 -6.19 23.54 12.53
N ARG A 23 -6.21 22.70 13.58
CA ARG A 23 -5.01 22.02 14.06
C ARG A 23 -4.37 21.15 12.98
N VAL A 24 -5.14 20.28 12.33
CA VAL A 24 -4.64 19.36 11.29
C VAL A 24 -4.11 20.13 10.08
N ARG A 25 -4.80 21.19 9.66
CA ARG A 25 -4.38 22.05 8.54
C ARG A 25 -3.04 22.74 8.79
N ASN A 26 -2.72 23.04 10.05
CA ASN A 26 -1.49 23.72 10.46
C ASN A 26 -0.35 22.76 10.82
N ILE A 27 -0.54 21.43 10.72
CA ILE A 27 0.56 20.46 10.89
C ILE A 27 1.65 20.77 9.86
N LYS A 28 2.86 21.01 10.33
CA LYS A 28 3.96 21.35 9.44
C LYS A 28 4.47 20.11 8.71
N ARG A 29 5.08 20.30 7.53
CA ARG A 29 5.57 19.19 6.71
C ARG A 29 6.58 18.31 7.47
N GLU A 30 7.42 18.92 8.31
CA GLU A 30 8.39 18.24 9.16
C GLU A 30 7.76 17.42 10.31
N GLU A 31 6.50 17.69 10.66
CA GLU A 31 5.75 16.98 11.70
C GLU A 31 4.88 15.84 11.13
N MET A 32 4.71 15.78 9.81
CA MET A 32 3.89 14.75 9.16
C MET A 32 4.56 13.37 9.12
N GLU A 33 5.88 13.32 9.25
CA GLU A 33 6.65 12.07 9.32
C GLU A 33 7.04 11.80 10.77
N TYR A 34 6.59 10.67 11.31
CA TYR A 34 6.83 10.30 12.70
C TYR A 34 6.86 8.79 12.86
N THR A 35 7.41 8.33 13.98
CA THR A 35 7.24 6.95 14.45
C THR A 35 6.38 7.01 15.70
N ASN A 36 5.26 6.29 15.72
CA ASN A 36 4.39 6.27 16.89
C ASN A 36 4.95 5.38 18.01
N GLU A 37 4.31 5.43 19.17
CA GLU A 37 4.66 4.64 20.36
C GLU A 37 4.61 3.12 20.14
N ASN A 38 3.91 2.67 19.09
CA ASN A 38 3.81 1.26 18.70
C ASN A 38 4.88 0.85 17.67
N GLY A 39 5.80 1.75 17.31
CA GLY A 39 6.88 1.47 16.36
C GLY A 39 6.50 1.61 14.88
N PHE A 40 5.26 2.02 14.56
CA PHE A 40 4.87 2.29 13.17
C PHE A 40 5.41 3.62 12.71
N SER A 41 6.06 3.61 11.55
CA SER A 41 6.64 4.82 10.97
C SER A 41 5.82 5.30 9.78
N VAL A 42 5.45 6.58 9.80
CA VAL A 42 4.74 7.27 8.73
C VAL A 42 5.74 8.08 7.90
N LYS A 43 5.69 7.91 6.59
CA LYS A 43 6.53 8.61 5.62
C LYS A 43 5.66 9.29 4.57
N VAL A 44 6.00 10.53 4.24
CA VAL A 44 5.37 11.28 3.16
C VAL A 44 6.30 11.24 1.96
N VAL A 45 5.86 10.58 0.92
CA VAL A 45 6.66 10.24 -0.26
C VAL A 45 5.94 10.70 -1.52
N ILE A 46 6.70 10.90 -2.60
CA ILE A 46 6.13 11.36 -3.87
C ILE A 46 5.20 10.29 -4.46
N ASP A 47 5.65 9.04 -4.45
CA ASP A 47 4.91 7.90 -5.00
C ASP A 47 5.04 6.69 -4.06
N PRO A 48 4.03 6.43 -3.22
CA PRO A 48 4.05 5.29 -2.31
C PRO A 48 3.94 3.95 -3.05
N THR A 49 3.28 3.92 -4.22
CA THR A 49 3.15 2.72 -5.05
C THR A 49 4.50 2.29 -5.58
N LEU A 50 5.26 3.24 -6.14
CA LEU A 50 6.61 2.99 -6.65
C LEU A 50 7.53 2.45 -5.54
N ILE A 51 7.46 3.05 -4.36
CA ILE A 51 8.28 2.61 -3.21
C ILE A 51 7.93 1.19 -2.79
N LEU A 52 6.64 0.83 -2.77
CA LEU A 52 6.24 -0.53 -2.43
C LEU A 52 6.71 -1.54 -3.50
N VAL A 53 6.58 -1.21 -4.78
CA VAL A 53 7.09 -2.05 -5.88
C VAL A 53 8.60 -2.29 -5.73
N GLN A 54 9.37 -1.23 -5.44
CA GLN A 54 10.80 -1.33 -5.20
C GLN A 54 11.13 -2.19 -3.97
N ASP A 55 10.38 -2.03 -2.87
CA ASP A 55 10.56 -2.81 -1.65
C ASP A 55 10.28 -4.30 -1.89
N ILE A 56 9.18 -4.64 -2.57
CA ILE A 56 8.83 -6.03 -2.92
C ILE A 56 9.95 -6.66 -3.74
N PHE A 57 10.34 -6.01 -4.85
CA PHE A 57 11.42 -6.53 -5.70
C PHE A 57 12.72 -6.71 -4.90
N HIS A 58 13.08 -5.72 -4.08
CA HIS A 58 14.32 -5.79 -3.31
C HIS A 58 14.30 -6.94 -2.31
N ARG A 59 13.17 -7.22 -1.65
CA ARG A 59 13.04 -8.36 -0.75
C ARG A 59 13.14 -9.70 -1.47
N PHE A 60 12.57 -9.81 -2.67
CA PHE A 60 12.68 -11.03 -3.48
C PHE A 60 14.13 -11.23 -3.94
N TYR A 61 14.79 -10.16 -4.38
CA TYR A 61 16.21 -10.16 -4.69
C TYR A 61 17.07 -10.59 -3.49
N LEU A 62 16.82 -10.04 -2.30
CA LEU A 62 17.54 -10.45 -1.08
C LEU A 62 17.27 -11.90 -0.70
N SER A 63 16.03 -12.38 -0.88
CA SER A 63 15.68 -13.79 -0.68
C SER A 63 16.49 -14.73 -1.57
N ASP A 64 16.74 -14.32 -2.81
CA ASP A 64 17.59 -15.04 -3.76
C ASP A 64 19.08 -15.00 -3.37
N VAL A 65 19.67 -13.79 -3.31
CA VAL A 65 21.13 -13.64 -3.17
C VAL A 65 21.66 -14.00 -1.79
N MET A 66 20.80 -13.95 -0.76
CA MET A 66 21.17 -14.37 0.60
C MET A 66 20.74 -15.79 0.91
N ASP A 67 20.08 -16.48 -0.02
CA ASP A 67 19.48 -17.79 0.16
C ASP A 67 18.58 -17.87 1.41
N LYS A 68 17.68 -16.89 1.55
CA LYS A 68 16.79 -16.75 2.70
C LYS A 68 15.34 -16.88 2.30
N HIS A 69 14.61 -17.71 3.04
CA HIS A 69 13.17 -17.86 2.88
C HIS A 69 12.44 -16.53 3.13
N LEU A 70 11.44 -16.25 2.29
CA LEU A 70 10.54 -15.12 2.40
C LEU A 70 9.10 -15.59 2.16
N THR A 71 8.22 -15.34 3.12
CA THR A 71 6.78 -15.46 2.93
C THR A 71 6.19 -14.07 2.71
N ALA A 72 5.44 -13.90 1.62
CA ALA A 72 4.78 -12.66 1.25
C ALA A 72 3.27 -12.87 1.11
N ILE A 73 2.48 -11.91 1.60
CA ILE A 73 1.02 -11.90 1.49
C ILE A 73 0.62 -10.64 0.72
N PHE A 74 -0.14 -10.79 -0.36
CA PHE A 74 -0.49 -9.72 -1.29
C PHE A 74 -2.00 -9.51 -1.37
N PRO A 75 -2.52 -8.27 -1.29
CA PRO A 75 -3.94 -7.97 -1.50
C PRO A 75 -4.33 -8.01 -2.99
N ASN A 76 -5.57 -8.37 -3.30
CA ASN A 76 -6.10 -8.36 -4.66
C ASN A 76 -6.94 -7.08 -4.91
N GLN A 77 -6.98 -6.47 -6.09
CA GLN A 77 -6.13 -6.61 -7.28
C GLN A 77 -5.22 -5.40 -7.46
N TRP A 78 -3.94 -5.63 -7.81
CA TRP A 78 -2.98 -4.55 -8.09
C TRP A 78 -2.10 -4.83 -9.32
N PRO A 79 -2.70 -4.97 -10.51
CA PRO A 79 -2.01 -5.45 -11.71
C PRO A 79 -0.79 -4.60 -12.07
N GLY A 80 -0.90 -3.27 -12.02
CA GLY A 80 0.20 -2.37 -12.35
C GLY A 80 1.44 -2.56 -11.46
N ALA A 81 1.27 -2.76 -10.16
CA ALA A 81 2.39 -3.00 -9.24
C ALA A 81 3.01 -4.38 -9.47
N TYR A 82 2.18 -5.42 -9.58
CA TYR A 82 2.68 -6.80 -9.74
C TYR A 82 3.33 -7.03 -11.10
N SER A 83 2.83 -6.42 -12.17
CA SER A 83 3.51 -6.46 -13.47
C SER A 83 4.88 -5.78 -13.42
N ALA A 84 5.01 -4.65 -12.73
CA ALA A 84 6.30 -3.97 -12.58
C ALA A 84 7.30 -4.81 -11.78
N VAL A 85 6.85 -5.45 -10.69
CA VAL A 85 7.67 -6.39 -9.90
C VAL A 85 8.11 -7.58 -10.76
N ALA A 86 7.18 -8.22 -11.48
CA ALA A 86 7.47 -9.36 -12.35
C ALA A 86 8.45 -9.00 -13.49
N GLU A 87 8.27 -7.84 -14.11
CA GLU A 87 9.19 -7.32 -15.13
C GLU A 87 10.62 -7.19 -14.58
N MET A 88 10.76 -6.61 -13.38
CA MET A 88 12.07 -6.46 -12.74
C MET A 88 12.69 -7.82 -12.38
N ILE A 89 11.92 -8.74 -11.80
CA ILE A 89 12.37 -10.11 -11.48
C ILE A 89 12.94 -10.77 -12.73
N ASN A 90 12.20 -10.73 -13.83
CA ASN A 90 12.61 -11.34 -15.10
C ASN A 90 13.85 -10.64 -15.69
N LYS A 91 13.87 -9.31 -15.69
CA LYS A 91 14.99 -8.52 -16.23
C LYS A 91 16.30 -8.79 -15.52
N TYR A 92 16.26 -8.98 -14.20
CA TYR A 92 17.44 -9.20 -13.37
C TYR A 92 17.71 -10.68 -13.06
N ASN A 93 16.92 -11.60 -13.62
CA ASN A 93 17.01 -13.05 -13.39
C ASN A 93 17.00 -13.43 -11.90
N VAL A 94 16.11 -12.80 -11.11
CA VAL A 94 15.96 -13.10 -9.68
C VAL A 94 15.25 -14.45 -9.51
N ASN A 95 15.92 -15.39 -8.87
CA ASN A 95 15.38 -16.72 -8.63
C ASN A 95 14.49 -16.73 -7.38
N CYS A 96 13.19 -16.88 -7.60
CA CYS A 96 12.18 -16.89 -6.54
C CYS A 96 12.04 -18.25 -5.80
N ARG A 97 13.03 -19.16 -5.87
CA ARG A 97 13.00 -20.48 -5.21
C ARG A 97 12.72 -20.45 -3.70
N ASN A 98 13.00 -19.32 -3.07
CA ASN A 98 12.87 -19.12 -1.62
C ASN A 98 11.63 -18.29 -1.23
N VAL A 99 10.77 -17.96 -2.21
CA VAL A 99 9.61 -17.09 -2.00
C VAL A 99 8.33 -17.93 -2.02
N ASP A 100 7.59 -17.87 -0.91
CA ASP A 100 6.20 -18.34 -0.86
C ASP A 100 5.27 -17.12 -0.87
N ALA A 101 4.37 -17.04 -1.86
CA ALA A 101 3.44 -15.94 -2.02
C ALA A 101 1.99 -16.41 -1.84
N PHE A 102 1.20 -15.66 -1.06
CA PHE A 102 -0.20 -15.90 -0.80
C PHE A 102 -1.04 -14.68 -1.18
N ALA A 103 -2.23 -14.91 -1.74
CA ALA A 103 -3.25 -13.88 -1.86
C ALA A 103 -3.95 -13.67 -0.51
N MET A 104 -4.17 -12.42 -0.12
CA MET A 104 -4.83 -12.06 1.14
C MET A 104 -6.34 -12.30 1.08
N ASP A 105 -6.90 -12.18 -0.10
CA ASP A 105 -8.31 -12.27 -0.43
C ASP A 105 -8.49 -12.90 -1.82
N GLU A 106 -9.70 -13.40 -2.09
CA GLU A 106 -10.06 -13.96 -3.39
C GLU A 106 -11.55 -13.67 -3.68
N TRP A 107 -11.87 -13.55 -4.97
CA TRP A 107 -13.24 -13.44 -5.44
C TRP A 107 -13.95 -14.78 -5.32
N ALA A 108 -15.09 -14.78 -4.64
CA ALA A 108 -16.00 -15.92 -4.58
C ALA A 108 -17.45 -15.44 -4.74
N ASP A 109 -18.29 -16.30 -5.30
CA ASP A 109 -19.74 -16.06 -5.36
C ASP A 109 -20.41 -16.28 -3.99
N GLU A 110 -21.72 -16.03 -3.90
CA GLU A 110 -22.51 -16.17 -2.67
C GLU A 110 -22.52 -17.59 -2.09
N ASP A 111 -22.23 -18.59 -2.93
CA ASP A 111 -22.19 -20.01 -2.56
C ASP A 111 -20.77 -20.47 -2.18
N GLY A 112 -19.78 -19.58 -2.25
CA GLY A 112 -18.38 -19.84 -1.91
C GLY A 112 -17.57 -20.49 -3.02
N ASN A 113 -18.04 -20.46 -4.27
CA ASN A 113 -17.26 -20.91 -5.41
C ASN A 113 -16.25 -19.83 -5.79
N VAL A 114 -14.96 -20.19 -5.81
CA VAL A 114 -13.88 -19.30 -6.22
C VAL A 114 -14.02 -18.92 -7.69
N ALA A 115 -13.80 -17.65 -8.01
CA ALA A 115 -13.89 -17.13 -9.36
C ALA A 115 -12.93 -17.88 -10.31
N PRO A 116 -13.36 -18.24 -11.53
CA PRO A 116 -12.49 -18.92 -12.49
C PRO A 116 -11.42 -17.96 -13.03
N LEU A 117 -10.31 -18.50 -13.56
CA LEU A 117 -9.23 -17.71 -14.17
C LEU A 117 -9.68 -16.82 -15.35
N THR A 118 -10.83 -17.11 -15.96
CA THR A 118 -11.40 -16.25 -17.02
C THR A 118 -12.05 -14.98 -16.47
N TYR A 119 -12.18 -14.85 -15.15
CA TYR A 119 -12.74 -13.67 -14.50
C TYR A 119 -11.67 -12.60 -14.36
N GLY A 120 -11.79 -11.50 -15.11
CA GLY A 120 -10.71 -10.52 -15.25
C GLY A 120 -10.31 -9.73 -13.99
N ALA A 121 -11.04 -9.86 -12.89
CA ALA A 121 -10.65 -9.31 -11.58
C ALA A 121 -10.03 -10.35 -10.64
N GLY A 122 -10.12 -11.64 -10.99
CA GLY A 122 -9.46 -12.74 -10.28
C GLY A 122 -7.98 -12.82 -10.61
N LEU A 123 -7.27 -13.78 -10.02
CA LEU A 123 -5.83 -13.98 -10.22
C LEU A 123 -5.46 -14.64 -11.57
N GLY A 124 -6.31 -14.49 -12.59
CA GLY A 124 -6.14 -14.99 -13.96
C GLY A 124 -5.71 -13.92 -14.94
#